data_AF-A0A7S3PGN3-F1
#
_entry.id   AF-A0A7S3PGN3-F1
#
_cell.length_a   1.000
_cell.length_b   1.000
_cell.length_c   1.000
_cell.angle_alpha   90.00
_cell.angle_beta   90.00
_cell.angle_gamma   90.00
#
_symmetry.space_group_name_H-M   'P 1'
#
loop_
_entity.id
_entity.type
_entity.pdbx_description
1 polymer ?
#
loop_
_entity_poly.entity_id
_entity_poly.type
_entity_poly.pdbx_seq_one_letter_code
_entity_poly.pdbx_strand_id
1 'polypeptide(L)'
;MRPLRQSELPLHKGSPNGRRKLGSSLNNALEKGLDLAGLSKTKTGAGDKEKAYVIRQNGILKCLLFFVVLIVLGNVVIFSTYLEIKVERRDAIHSEALHRKLEHSAQLKLMSVHMQLQKALDNEVHETLRIEEYRSFMERVFGNLIAEVDTVLNSETNAVSADSKAKIKMAQQSAYDTAVTAVDQLVKQFRGKSARAKKRLKDIALQVIEDVDEEEKEKQRFRDRIHDLGASEDFEYQDEIADEELDQFGIKHDKNQKGEAIDEDEKVVEADLERFYQKLLDTKFANVMPEIVNEWEKHLSKVIDTLENDSQETDLKALEKYVQEQLLAYVPDARPFDPKKDRSILDFFEARIYEAKLAPHRQNLLDMHTGWKSGSLSPYQVLANIEKVANDENLYLIYEWLNGFDDEEEFYKES
;
A
#
# COMPACT_ATOMS: atom_id res chain seq x y z
N MET A 1 -23.17 -11.06 17.31
CA MET A 1 -23.46 -11.67 18.61
C MET A 1 -24.75 -12.50 18.54
N ARG A 2 -24.63 -13.82 18.61
CA ARG A 2 -25.72 -14.81 18.79
C ARG A 2 -25.21 -15.83 19.83
N PRO A 3 -26.01 -16.25 20.83
CA PRO A 3 -25.54 -17.19 21.84
C PRO A 3 -25.62 -18.63 21.32
N LEU A 4 -24.60 -19.41 21.69
CA LEU A 4 -24.47 -20.84 21.41
C LEU A 4 -25.46 -21.67 22.24
N ARG A 5 -26.13 -22.60 21.56
CA ARG A 5 -26.97 -23.65 22.15
C ARG A 5 -26.11 -24.59 23.00
N GLN A 6 -26.50 -24.75 24.27
CA GLN A 6 -26.12 -25.89 25.11
C GLN A 6 -26.91 -27.12 24.65
N SER A 7 -26.20 -28.21 24.34
CA SER A 7 -26.79 -29.54 24.15
C SER A 7 -26.61 -30.36 25.43
N GLU A 8 -27.73 -30.87 25.92
CA GLU A 8 -27.91 -31.62 27.16
C GLU A 8 -27.22 -33.00 27.12
N LEU A 9 -26.49 -33.31 28.19
CA LEU A 9 -25.94 -34.65 28.49
C LEU A 9 -26.92 -35.39 29.42
N PRO A 10 -27.26 -36.67 29.15
CA PRO A 10 -28.14 -37.42 30.03
C PRO A 10 -27.41 -37.89 31.30
N LEU A 11 -28.01 -37.55 32.45
CA LEU A 11 -27.72 -38.09 33.77
C LEU A 11 -27.89 -39.62 33.80
N HIS A 12 -26.78 -40.35 33.92
CA HIS A 12 -26.81 -41.78 34.25
C HIS A 12 -26.66 -41.98 35.77
N LYS A 13 -27.69 -42.61 36.35
CA LYS A 13 -27.81 -42.97 37.77
C LYS A 13 -26.63 -43.78 38.27
N GLY A 14 -26.16 -43.43 39.47
CA GLY A 14 -25.09 -44.11 40.19
C GLY A 14 -25.44 -45.56 40.56
N SER A 15 -24.43 -46.43 40.43
CA SER A 15 -24.38 -47.76 41.03
C SER A 15 -23.29 -47.76 42.11
N PRO A 16 -23.64 -47.91 43.40
CA PRO A 16 -22.67 -48.06 44.46
C PRO A 16 -22.50 -49.56 44.73
N ASN A 17 -21.41 -50.17 44.25
CA ASN A 17 -20.68 -51.27 44.90
C ASN A 17 -19.69 -51.93 43.93
N GLY A 18 -18.41 -51.58 44.06
CA GLY A 18 -17.34 -52.19 43.26
C GLY A 18 -15.95 -52.07 43.88
N ARG A 19 -15.82 -51.88 45.20
CA ARG A 19 -14.54 -52.05 45.91
C ARG A 19 -14.48 -53.45 46.50
N ARG A 20 -13.96 -54.43 45.75
CA ARG A 20 -13.33 -55.67 46.25
C ARG A 20 -12.83 -56.50 45.07
N LYS A 21 -11.57 -56.99 45.17
CA LYS A 21 -10.87 -58.00 44.33
C LYS A 21 -9.87 -57.56 43.24
N LEU A 22 -9.23 -56.40 43.35
CA LEU A 22 -8.00 -56.13 42.56
C LEU A 22 -6.72 -56.63 43.26
N GLY A 23 -6.73 -56.84 44.58
CA GLY A 23 -5.54 -57.29 45.32
C GLY A 23 -5.16 -58.77 45.14
N SER A 24 -6.12 -59.69 44.96
CA SER A 24 -5.82 -61.13 44.87
C SER A 24 -5.36 -61.57 43.47
N SER A 25 -5.74 -60.83 42.43
CA SER A 25 -5.33 -61.12 41.04
C SER A 25 -3.87 -60.75 40.80
N LEU A 26 -3.44 -59.57 41.27
CA LEU A 26 -2.04 -59.13 41.20
C LEU A 26 -1.12 -60.05 42.00
N ASN A 27 -1.52 -60.46 43.20
CA ASN A 27 -0.69 -61.35 44.03
C ASN A 27 -0.50 -62.74 43.40
N ASN A 28 -1.53 -63.32 42.78
CA ASN A 28 -1.42 -64.62 42.10
C ASN A 28 -0.62 -64.52 40.79
N ALA A 29 -0.70 -63.40 40.07
CA ALA A 29 0.11 -63.16 38.87
C ALA A 29 1.59 -62.96 39.24
N LEU A 30 1.86 -62.30 40.37
CA LEU A 30 3.20 -62.05 40.88
C LEU A 30 3.85 -63.33 41.43
N GLU A 31 3.10 -64.20 42.15
CA GLU A 31 3.58 -65.53 42.54
C GLU A 31 3.93 -66.41 41.33
N LYS A 32 3.06 -66.43 40.30
CA LYS A 32 3.35 -67.19 39.07
C LYS A 32 4.55 -66.62 38.29
N GLY A 33 4.71 -65.30 38.27
CA GLY A 33 5.87 -64.64 37.66
C GLY A 33 7.17 -64.94 38.41
N LEU A 34 7.14 -64.97 39.75
CA LEU A 34 8.26 -65.35 40.59
C LEU A 34 8.68 -66.82 40.37
N ASP A 35 7.71 -67.73 40.26
CA ASP A 35 8.01 -69.14 39.96
C ASP A 35 8.61 -69.31 38.55
N LEU A 36 8.11 -68.57 37.54
CA LEU A 36 8.68 -68.59 36.18
C LEU A 36 10.10 -68.01 36.10
N ALA A 37 10.42 -67.03 36.95
CA ALA A 37 11.76 -66.46 37.08
C ALA A 37 12.73 -67.37 37.88
N GLY A 38 12.29 -68.56 38.29
CA GLY A 38 13.12 -69.54 39.01
C GLY A 38 13.24 -69.30 40.52
N LEU A 39 12.35 -68.50 41.12
CA LEU A 39 12.39 -68.12 42.55
C LEU A 39 11.54 -69.04 43.45
N SER A 40 11.29 -70.28 43.05
CA SER A 40 10.43 -71.20 43.79
C SER A 40 10.99 -71.54 45.19
N LYS A 41 10.09 -71.94 46.11
CA LYS A 41 10.42 -72.33 47.49
C LYS A 41 11.23 -73.64 47.51
N THR A 42 12.55 -73.53 47.57
CA THR A 42 13.43 -74.66 47.87
C THR A 42 13.22 -75.09 49.33
N LYS A 43 12.81 -76.36 49.53
CA LYS A 43 12.78 -77.02 50.84
C LYS A 43 14.21 -77.48 51.17
N THR A 44 14.98 -76.66 51.87
CA THR A 44 16.32 -77.06 52.35
C THR A 44 16.61 -76.55 53.76
N GLY A 45 17.50 -77.28 54.46
CA GLY A 45 17.82 -77.14 55.88
C GLY A 45 18.44 -75.78 56.27
N ALA A 46 18.56 -75.53 57.57
CA ALA A 46 18.82 -74.20 58.14
C ALA A 46 20.05 -73.45 57.54
N GLY A 47 21.12 -74.14 57.11
CA GLY A 47 22.29 -73.53 56.46
C GLY A 47 22.14 -73.23 54.95
N ASP A 48 21.20 -73.87 54.25
CA ASP A 48 20.92 -73.62 52.82
C ASP A 48 19.91 -72.49 52.61
N LYS A 49 19.17 -72.11 53.67
CA LYS A 49 18.23 -70.99 53.62
C LYS A 49 18.94 -69.65 53.41
N GLU A 50 20.13 -69.48 53.99
CA GLU A 50 20.95 -68.28 53.80
C GLU A 50 21.45 -68.17 52.36
N LYS A 51 21.97 -69.27 51.79
CA LYS A 51 22.41 -69.32 50.39
C LYS A 51 21.24 -69.08 49.42
N ALA A 52 20.08 -69.69 49.67
CA ALA A 52 18.88 -69.46 48.88
C ALA A 52 18.40 -68.01 48.98
N TYR A 53 18.54 -67.37 50.15
CA TYR A 53 18.19 -65.96 50.33
C TYR A 53 19.13 -65.04 49.53
N VAL A 54 20.45 -65.29 49.55
CA VAL A 54 21.43 -64.55 48.75
C VAL A 54 21.18 -64.72 47.25
N ILE A 55 20.87 -65.94 46.79
CA ILE A 55 20.54 -66.20 45.37
C ILE A 55 19.27 -65.45 44.96
N ARG A 56 18.24 -65.42 45.82
CA ARG A 56 17.00 -64.67 45.56
C ARG A 56 17.20 -63.16 45.56
N GLN A 57 17.96 -62.62 46.51
CA GLN A 57 18.31 -61.20 46.53
C GLN A 57 19.07 -60.80 45.26
N ASN A 58 20.04 -61.62 44.83
CA ASN A 58 20.76 -61.40 43.58
C ASN A 58 19.86 -61.52 42.34
N GLY A 59 18.90 -62.44 42.33
CA GLY A 59 17.91 -62.57 41.27
C GLY A 59 17.01 -61.33 41.16
N ILE A 60 16.46 -60.88 42.29
CA ILE A 60 15.64 -59.66 42.36
C ILE A 60 16.46 -58.44 41.95
N LEU A 61 17.69 -58.30 42.43
CA LEU A 61 18.58 -57.20 42.08
C LEU A 61 18.87 -57.16 40.57
N LYS A 62 19.13 -58.32 39.95
CA LYS A 62 19.33 -58.42 38.50
C LYS A 62 18.08 -58.05 37.71
N CYS A 63 16.90 -58.50 38.14
CA CYS A 63 15.63 -58.11 37.51
C CYS A 63 15.39 -56.60 37.63
N LEU A 64 15.63 -56.01 38.81
CA LEU A 64 15.46 -54.58 39.04
C LEU A 64 16.45 -53.78 38.17
N LEU A 65 17.71 -54.21 38.10
CA LEU A 65 18.72 -53.62 37.23
C LEU A 65 18.34 -53.70 35.75
N PHE A 66 17.76 -54.82 35.30
CA PHE A 66 17.24 -54.96 33.94
C PHE A 66 16.11 -53.96 33.64
N PHE A 67 15.16 -53.77 34.56
CA PHE A 67 14.11 -52.76 34.40
C PHE A 67 14.66 -51.33 34.36
N VAL A 68 15.66 -51.02 35.19
CA VAL A 68 16.34 -49.72 35.14
C VAL A 68 17.01 -49.50 33.78
N VAL A 69 17.70 -50.51 33.23
CA VAL A 69 18.30 -50.43 31.89
C VAL A 69 17.24 -50.21 30.81
N LEU A 70 16.10 -50.90 30.88
CA LEU A 70 14.99 -50.68 29.93
C LEU A 70 14.40 -49.27 30.03
N ILE A 71 14.26 -48.73 31.25
CA ILE A 71 13.79 -47.35 31.45
C ILE A 71 14.80 -46.35 30.88
N VAL A 72 16.10 -46.56 31.08
CA VAL A 72 17.14 -45.70 30.51
C VAL A 72 17.10 -45.76 28.98
N LEU A 73 17.04 -46.95 28.39
CA LEU A 73 16.92 -47.12 26.93
C LEU A 73 15.64 -46.48 26.39
N GLY A 74 14.50 -46.66 27.06
CA GLY A 74 13.24 -46.02 26.70
C GLY A 74 13.32 -44.50 26.71
N ASN A 75 13.95 -43.92 27.74
CA ASN A 75 14.18 -42.47 27.81
C ASN A 75 15.12 -41.98 26.70
N VAL A 76 16.17 -42.73 26.36
CA VAL A 76 17.07 -42.37 25.25
C VAL A 76 16.31 -42.36 23.92
N VAL A 77 15.47 -43.36 23.65
CA VAL A 77 14.65 -43.40 22.43
C VAL A 77 13.66 -42.22 22.38
N ILE A 78 12.93 -41.96 23.47
CA ILE A 78 11.99 -40.83 23.56
C ILE A 78 12.71 -39.49 23.39
N PHE A 79 13.89 -39.34 23.98
CA PHE A 79 14.69 -38.12 23.85
C PHE A 79 15.22 -37.93 22.43
N SER A 80 15.66 -39.02 21.77
CA SER A 80 16.11 -39.00 20.37
C SER A 80 14.98 -38.56 19.44
N THR A 81 13.79 -39.15 19.57
CA THR A 81 12.63 -38.78 18.73
C THR A 81 12.15 -37.36 19.01
N TYR A 82 12.19 -36.91 20.26
CA TYR A 82 11.88 -35.52 20.60
C TYR A 82 12.87 -34.52 19.95
N LEU A 83 14.17 -34.84 19.94
CA LEU A 83 15.17 -34.02 19.27
C LEU A 83 14.99 -34.00 17.76
N GLU A 84 14.73 -35.15 17.13
CA GLU A 84 14.45 -35.23 15.69
C GLU A 84 13.26 -34.36 15.30
N ILE A 85 12.12 -34.48 16.00
CA ILE A 85 10.93 -33.64 15.78
C ILE A 85 11.26 -32.15 15.96
N LYS A 86 12.08 -31.80 16.95
CA LYS A 86 12.46 -30.41 17.19
C LYS A 86 13.36 -29.85 16.09
N VAL A 87 14.28 -30.65 15.55
CA VAL A 87 15.14 -30.27 14.44
C VAL A 87 14.33 -30.13 13.15
N GLU A 88 13.48 -31.10 12.82
CA GLU A 88 12.61 -31.05 11.65
C GLU A 88 11.67 -29.83 11.67
N ARG A 89 11.07 -29.51 12.83
CA ARG A 89 10.25 -28.29 12.98
C ARG A 89 11.07 -27.02 12.77
N ARG A 90 12.29 -26.96 13.30
CA ARG A 90 13.15 -25.78 13.13
C ARG A 90 13.54 -25.59 11.67
N ASP A 91 13.89 -26.68 10.99
CA ASP A 91 14.28 -26.64 9.58
C ASP A 91 13.07 -26.29 8.68
N ALA A 92 11.87 -26.77 9.02
CA ALA A 92 10.63 -26.38 8.35
C ALA A 92 10.29 -24.89 8.53
N ILE A 93 10.41 -24.37 9.75
CA ILE A 93 10.23 -22.93 10.03
C ILE A 93 11.26 -22.11 9.22
N HIS A 94 12.52 -22.55 9.20
CA HIS A 94 13.57 -21.82 8.49
C HIS A 94 13.38 -21.85 6.96
N SER A 95 12.95 -22.98 6.40
CA SER A 95 12.72 -23.10 4.96
C SER A 95 11.49 -22.30 4.50
N GLU A 96 10.38 -22.34 5.25
CA GLU A 96 9.19 -21.52 4.93
C GLU A 96 9.52 -20.03 4.99
N ALA A 97 10.32 -19.62 5.96
CA ALA A 97 10.65 -18.22 6.10
C ALA A 97 11.68 -17.73 5.07
N LEU A 98 12.60 -18.58 4.63
CA LEU A 98 13.46 -18.29 3.47
C LEU A 98 12.64 -18.21 2.17
N HIS A 99 11.66 -19.10 1.99
CA HIS A 99 10.76 -19.07 0.83
C HIS A 99 10.00 -17.74 0.77
N ARG A 100 9.42 -17.31 1.88
CA ARG A 100 8.73 -16.02 2.00
C ARG A 100 9.65 -14.83 1.70
N LYS A 101 10.91 -14.89 2.13
CA LYS A 101 11.91 -13.85 1.79
C LYS A 101 12.11 -13.75 0.27
N LEU A 102 12.25 -14.89 -0.40
CA LEU A 102 12.43 -14.92 -1.85
C LEU A 102 11.17 -14.44 -2.60
N GLU A 103 9.98 -14.84 -2.14
CA GLU A 103 8.70 -14.37 -2.69
C GLU A 103 8.54 -12.86 -2.52
N HIS A 104 8.79 -12.34 -1.31
CA HIS A 104 8.71 -10.90 -1.04
C HIS A 104 9.71 -10.11 -1.91
N SER A 105 10.96 -10.58 -2.04
CA SER A 105 11.95 -9.95 -2.91
C SER A 105 11.51 -9.95 -4.38
N ALA A 106 10.90 -11.03 -4.85
CA ALA A 106 10.37 -11.11 -6.21
C ALA A 106 9.18 -10.14 -6.43
N GLN A 107 8.28 -10.04 -5.45
CA GLN A 107 7.15 -9.11 -5.46
C GLN A 107 7.63 -7.65 -5.48
N LEU A 108 8.63 -7.28 -4.67
CA LEU A 108 9.20 -5.93 -4.67
C LEU A 108 9.81 -5.56 -6.03
N LYS A 109 10.50 -6.50 -6.68
CA LYS A 109 11.03 -6.30 -8.05
C LYS A 109 9.90 -6.09 -9.05
N LEU A 110 8.84 -6.90 -8.95
CA LEU A 110 7.68 -6.80 -9.82
C LEU A 110 6.98 -5.43 -9.62
N MET A 111 6.77 -5.00 -8.37
CA MET A 111 6.21 -3.69 -8.03
C MET A 111 7.06 -2.53 -8.54
N SER A 112 8.39 -2.62 -8.45
CA SER A 112 9.30 -1.63 -9.03
C SER A 112 9.13 -1.50 -10.54
N VAL A 113 9.00 -2.63 -11.25
CA VAL A 113 8.72 -2.64 -12.70
C VAL A 113 7.35 -2.05 -12.99
N HIS A 114 6.33 -2.35 -12.18
CA HIS A 114 5.00 -1.74 -12.32
C HIS A 114 5.04 -0.21 -12.14
N MET A 115 5.79 0.31 -11.16
CA MET A 115 5.96 1.76 -10.96
C MET A 115 6.68 2.42 -12.13
N GLN A 116 7.73 1.80 -12.67
CA GLN A 116 8.42 2.31 -13.86
C GLN A 116 7.49 2.34 -15.08
N LEU A 117 6.68 1.29 -15.24
CA LEU A 117 5.69 1.21 -16.32
C LEU A 117 4.59 2.27 -16.14
N GLN A 118 4.12 2.48 -14.91
CA GLN A 118 3.15 3.52 -14.58
C GLN A 118 3.70 4.91 -14.94
N LYS A 119 4.93 5.23 -14.53
CA LYS A 119 5.60 6.49 -14.88
C LYS A 119 5.74 6.69 -16.39
N ALA A 120 6.10 5.63 -17.12
CA ALA A 120 6.21 5.68 -18.57
C ALA A 120 4.84 5.92 -19.25
N LEU A 121 3.78 5.26 -18.78
CA LEU A 121 2.43 5.45 -19.31
C LEU A 121 1.87 6.83 -18.97
N ASP A 122 2.16 7.36 -17.79
CA ASP A 122 1.74 8.69 -17.39
C ASP A 122 2.43 9.78 -18.23
N ASN A 123 3.72 9.59 -18.53
CA ASN A 123 4.42 10.41 -19.51
C ASN A 123 3.74 10.38 -20.90
N GLU A 124 3.28 9.22 -21.39
CA GLU A 124 2.54 9.14 -22.67
C GLU A 124 1.21 9.94 -22.63
N VAL A 125 0.54 9.94 -21.48
CA VAL A 125 -0.68 10.75 -21.28
C VAL A 125 -0.34 12.24 -21.28
N HIS A 126 0.72 12.64 -20.58
CA HIS A 126 1.21 14.02 -20.54
C HIS A 126 1.70 14.53 -21.91
N GLU A 127 2.40 13.70 -22.69
CA GLU A 127 2.79 14.03 -24.06
C GLU A 127 1.58 14.34 -24.94
N THR A 128 0.47 13.63 -24.72
CA THR A 128 -0.76 13.88 -25.48
C THR A 128 -1.36 15.25 -25.12
N LEU A 129 -1.36 15.63 -23.83
CA LEU A 129 -1.80 16.95 -23.40
C LEU A 129 -0.93 18.06 -24.02
N ARG A 130 0.40 17.90 -23.99
CA ARG A 130 1.32 18.87 -24.63
C ARG A 130 1.07 19.05 -26.11
N ILE A 131 0.68 18.00 -26.82
CA ILE A 131 0.35 18.08 -28.25
C ILE A 131 -0.99 18.80 -28.47
N GLU A 132 -1.96 18.63 -27.59
CA GLU A 132 -3.22 19.38 -27.63
C GLU A 132 -2.99 20.87 -27.35
N GLU A 133 -2.11 21.22 -26.42
CA GLU A 133 -1.65 22.60 -26.20
C GLU A 133 -0.90 23.16 -27.42
N TYR A 134 -0.04 22.36 -28.05
CA TYR A 134 0.64 22.77 -29.27
C TYR A 134 -0.35 23.04 -30.42
N ARG A 135 -1.44 22.25 -30.51
CA ARG A 135 -2.52 22.48 -31.47
C ARG A 135 -3.21 23.82 -31.25
N SER A 136 -3.60 24.13 -30.01
CA SER A 136 -4.26 25.41 -29.71
C SER A 136 -3.32 26.60 -29.95
N PHE A 137 -2.03 26.45 -29.62
CA PHE A 137 -1.01 27.45 -29.94
C PHE A 137 -0.88 27.67 -31.46
N MET A 138 -0.82 26.60 -32.25
CA MET A 138 -0.75 26.68 -33.70
C MET A 138 -1.98 27.35 -34.33
N GLU A 139 -3.18 27.01 -33.87
CA GLU A 139 -4.43 27.67 -34.31
C GLU A 139 -4.37 29.18 -34.06
N ARG A 140 -3.83 29.60 -32.90
CA ARG A 140 -3.66 31.02 -32.56
C ARG A 140 -2.62 31.71 -33.45
N VAL A 141 -1.46 31.08 -33.70
CA VAL A 141 -0.41 31.65 -34.56
C VAL A 141 -0.91 31.82 -35.98
N PHE A 142 -1.57 30.81 -36.55
CA PHE A 142 -2.14 30.94 -37.90
C PHE A 142 -3.30 31.94 -37.95
N GLY A 143 -4.17 31.97 -36.94
CA GLY A 143 -5.24 32.98 -36.85
C GLY A 143 -4.68 34.41 -36.87
N ASN A 144 -3.62 34.65 -36.10
CA ASN A 144 -2.91 35.94 -36.10
C ASN A 144 -2.28 36.25 -37.46
N LEU A 145 -1.62 35.27 -38.10
CA LEU A 145 -0.99 35.44 -39.42
C LEU A 145 -2.03 35.77 -40.50
N ILE A 146 -3.18 35.08 -40.49
CA ILE A 146 -4.29 35.34 -41.41
C ILE A 146 -4.80 36.76 -41.20
N ALA A 147 -5.02 37.16 -39.95
CA ALA A 147 -5.47 38.52 -39.62
C ALA A 147 -4.46 39.59 -40.06
N GLU A 148 -3.17 39.38 -39.82
CA GLU A 148 -2.11 40.33 -40.19
C GLU A 148 -2.03 40.51 -41.72
N VAL A 149 -2.03 39.41 -42.48
CA VAL A 149 -2.02 39.49 -43.94
C VAL A 149 -3.31 40.11 -44.49
N ASP A 150 -4.47 39.83 -43.90
CA ASP A 150 -5.71 40.52 -44.27
C ASP A 150 -5.61 42.02 -44.01
N THR A 151 -4.95 42.42 -42.93
CA THR A 151 -4.72 43.84 -42.60
C THR A 151 -3.81 44.49 -43.64
N VAL A 152 -2.70 43.84 -44.02
CA VAL A 152 -1.77 44.32 -45.07
C VAL A 152 -2.48 44.41 -46.43
N LEU A 153 -3.17 43.34 -46.86
CA LEU A 153 -3.93 43.28 -48.11
C LEU A 153 -5.00 44.37 -48.21
N ASN A 154 -5.65 44.70 -47.10
CA ASN A 154 -6.69 45.74 -47.05
C ASN A 154 -6.09 47.16 -46.96
N SER A 155 -4.89 47.32 -46.39
CA SER A 155 -4.19 48.60 -46.33
C SER A 155 -3.61 49.05 -47.68
N GLU A 156 -3.15 48.12 -48.52
CA GLU A 156 -2.59 48.41 -49.86
C GLU A 156 -3.67 48.50 -50.96
N THR A 157 -4.68 49.35 -50.75
CA THR A 157 -5.91 49.40 -51.56
C THR A 157 -5.72 49.72 -53.05
N ASN A 158 -4.57 50.25 -53.47
CA ASN A 158 -4.32 50.66 -54.86
C ASN A 158 -3.22 49.87 -55.60
N ALA A 159 -2.46 48.99 -54.94
CA ALA A 159 -1.29 48.34 -55.54
C ALA A 159 -1.52 46.89 -56.00
N VAL A 160 -2.48 46.18 -55.38
CA VAL A 160 -2.71 44.75 -55.58
C VAL A 160 -4.08 44.50 -56.22
N SER A 161 -4.11 43.80 -57.36
CA SER A 161 -5.34 43.48 -58.06
C SER A 161 -6.28 42.61 -57.22
N ALA A 162 -7.61 42.75 -57.40
CA ALA A 162 -8.60 41.95 -56.68
C ALA A 162 -8.39 40.43 -56.88
N ASP A 163 -7.96 40.01 -58.07
CA ASP A 163 -7.63 38.61 -58.38
C ASP A 163 -6.41 38.12 -57.57
N SER A 164 -5.38 38.95 -57.42
CA SER A 164 -4.22 38.64 -56.58
C SER A 164 -4.59 38.51 -55.10
N LYS A 165 -5.46 39.40 -54.58
CA LYS A 165 -5.94 39.31 -53.19
C LYS A 165 -6.71 38.02 -52.94
N ALA A 166 -7.58 37.64 -53.87
CA ALA A 166 -8.33 36.38 -53.80
C ALA A 166 -7.42 35.15 -53.80
N LYS A 167 -6.40 35.13 -54.68
CA LYS A 167 -5.39 34.05 -54.72
C LYS A 167 -4.58 33.94 -53.43
N ILE A 168 -4.18 35.07 -52.83
CA ILE A 168 -3.43 35.08 -51.57
C ILE A 168 -4.31 34.53 -50.43
N LYS A 169 -5.57 34.99 -50.31
CA LYS A 169 -6.51 34.46 -49.31
C LYS A 169 -6.74 32.95 -49.48
N MET A 170 -6.93 32.47 -50.72
CA MET A 170 -7.08 31.03 -50.98
C MET A 170 -5.81 30.24 -50.62
N ALA A 171 -4.62 30.76 -50.92
CA ALA A 171 -3.36 30.11 -50.56
C ALA A 171 -3.16 30.04 -49.04
N GLN A 172 -3.52 31.11 -48.32
CA GLN A 172 -3.46 31.14 -46.86
C GLN A 172 -4.44 30.17 -46.22
N GLN A 173 -5.70 30.15 -46.68
CA GLN A 173 -6.70 29.21 -46.18
C GLN A 173 -6.26 27.77 -46.45
N SER A 174 -5.74 27.48 -47.64
CA SER A 174 -5.22 26.15 -47.96
C SER A 174 -4.02 25.75 -47.10
N ALA A 175 -3.11 26.69 -46.78
CA ALA A 175 -1.99 26.43 -45.88
C ALA A 175 -2.46 26.17 -44.44
N TYR A 176 -3.44 26.95 -43.96
CA TYR A 176 -4.08 26.75 -42.66
C TYR A 176 -4.78 25.40 -42.57
N ASP A 177 -5.64 25.07 -43.53
CA ASP A 177 -6.37 23.81 -43.56
C ASP A 177 -5.41 22.61 -43.59
N THR A 178 -4.30 22.72 -44.34
CA THR A 178 -3.27 21.68 -44.40
C THR A 178 -2.55 21.51 -43.06
N ALA A 179 -2.17 22.62 -42.42
CA ALA A 179 -1.48 22.59 -41.13
C ALA A 179 -2.39 22.05 -40.01
N VAL A 180 -3.63 22.52 -39.93
CA VAL A 180 -4.62 22.03 -38.96
C VAL A 180 -4.90 20.55 -39.19
N THR A 181 -5.10 20.11 -40.44
CA THR A 181 -5.32 18.69 -40.74
C THR A 181 -4.13 17.82 -40.33
N ALA A 182 -2.90 18.27 -40.55
CA ALA A 182 -1.70 17.54 -40.14
C ALA A 182 -1.59 17.42 -38.61
N VAL A 183 -1.87 18.51 -37.89
CA VAL A 183 -1.88 18.51 -36.42
C VAL A 183 -3.03 17.67 -35.86
N ASP A 184 -4.22 17.73 -36.46
CA ASP A 184 -5.38 16.90 -36.09
C ASP A 184 -5.09 15.41 -36.25
N GLN A 185 -4.41 15.01 -37.31
CA GLN A 185 -3.97 13.62 -37.50
C GLN A 185 -2.99 13.19 -36.41
N LEU A 186 -2.08 14.08 -36.01
CA LEU A 186 -1.11 13.84 -34.95
C LEU A 186 -1.83 13.71 -33.59
N VAL A 187 -2.71 14.65 -33.24
CA VAL A 187 -3.56 14.59 -32.02
C VAL A 187 -4.38 13.31 -32.00
N LYS A 188 -4.98 12.90 -33.13
CA LYS A 188 -5.77 11.67 -33.20
C LYS A 188 -4.93 10.42 -32.93
N GLN A 189 -3.69 10.37 -33.43
CA GLN A 189 -2.77 9.26 -33.11
C GLN A 189 -2.39 9.24 -31.62
N PHE A 190 -2.09 10.40 -31.04
CA PHE A 190 -1.73 10.51 -29.63
C PHE A 190 -2.90 10.25 -28.69
N ARG A 191 -4.11 10.71 -29.00
CA ARG A 191 -5.35 10.31 -28.28
C ARG A 191 -5.55 8.80 -28.27
N GLY A 192 -5.27 8.14 -29.40
CA GLY A 192 -5.31 6.68 -29.49
C GLY A 192 -4.28 6.00 -28.57
N LYS A 193 -3.09 6.57 -28.43
CA LYS A 193 -2.06 6.09 -27.49
C LYS A 193 -2.44 6.38 -26.04
N SER A 194 -2.81 7.62 -25.71
CA SER A 194 -3.26 8.04 -24.38
C SER A 194 -4.44 7.20 -23.88
N ALA A 195 -5.45 6.93 -24.71
CA ALA A 195 -6.57 6.07 -24.31
C ALA A 195 -6.12 4.63 -23.97
N ARG A 196 -5.15 4.08 -24.72
CA ARG A 196 -4.56 2.77 -24.40
C ARG A 196 -3.68 2.85 -23.14
N ALA A 197 -2.94 3.93 -22.95
CA ALA A 197 -2.11 4.16 -21.79
C ALA A 197 -2.96 4.29 -20.51
N LYS A 198 -4.01 5.10 -20.52
CA LYS A 198 -5.01 5.21 -19.44
C LYS A 198 -5.66 3.87 -19.11
N LYS A 199 -6.02 3.08 -20.13
CA LYS A 199 -6.55 1.72 -19.92
C LYS A 199 -5.51 0.83 -19.22
N ARG A 200 -4.27 0.82 -19.70
CA ARG A 200 -3.18 0.03 -19.10
C ARG A 200 -2.83 0.50 -17.69
N LEU A 201 -2.86 1.79 -17.41
CA LEU A 201 -2.69 2.35 -16.08
C LEU A 201 -3.74 1.82 -15.12
N LYS A 202 -5.01 1.81 -15.55
CA LYS A 202 -6.11 1.23 -14.77
C LYS A 202 -5.91 -0.27 -14.54
N ASP A 203 -5.51 -1.01 -15.58
CA ASP A 203 -5.27 -2.46 -15.47
C ASP A 203 -4.09 -2.75 -14.50
N ILE A 204 -3.00 -1.96 -14.55
CA ILE A 204 -1.86 -2.06 -13.64
C ILE A 204 -2.28 -1.71 -12.20
N ALA A 205 -3.04 -0.63 -12.00
CA ALA A 205 -3.50 -0.25 -10.67
C ALA A 205 -4.38 -1.34 -10.04
N LEU A 206 -5.26 -1.97 -10.81
CA LEU A 206 -6.05 -3.12 -10.35
C LEU A 206 -5.17 -4.31 -10.00
N GLN A 207 -4.15 -4.60 -10.82
CA GLN A 207 -3.22 -5.69 -10.56
C GLN A 207 -2.40 -5.45 -9.29
N VAL A 208 -1.93 -4.21 -9.06
CA VAL A 208 -1.20 -3.85 -7.83
C VAL A 208 -2.09 -4.03 -6.59
N ILE A 209 -3.36 -3.63 -6.66
CA ILE A 209 -4.30 -3.85 -5.55
C ILE A 209 -4.51 -5.35 -5.30
N GLU A 210 -4.67 -6.15 -6.36
CA GLU A 210 -4.81 -7.60 -6.25
C GLU A 210 -3.56 -8.25 -5.64
N ASP A 211 -2.36 -7.84 -6.07
CA ASP A 211 -1.08 -8.33 -5.56
C ASP A 211 -0.89 -7.98 -4.07
N VAL A 212 -1.27 -6.77 -3.64
CA VAL A 212 -1.22 -6.35 -2.22
C VAL A 212 -2.21 -7.16 -1.37
N ASP A 213 -3.43 -7.35 -1.86
CA ASP A 213 -4.45 -8.18 -1.20
C ASP A 213 -4.00 -9.65 -1.09
N GLU A 214 -3.32 -10.18 -2.10
CA GLU A 214 -2.76 -11.53 -2.09
C GLU A 214 -1.58 -11.64 -1.11
N GLU A 215 -0.71 -10.63 -1.05
CA GLU A 215 0.38 -10.55 -0.09
C GLU A 215 -0.14 -10.54 1.36
N GLU A 216 -1.20 -9.77 1.67
CA GLU A 216 -1.80 -9.78 3.00
C GLU A 216 -2.37 -11.16 3.38
N LYS A 217 -3.06 -11.82 2.44
CA LYS A 217 -3.57 -13.18 2.63
C LYS A 217 -2.42 -14.17 2.84
N GLU A 218 -1.33 -14.03 2.11
CA GLU A 218 -0.14 -14.86 2.24
C GLU A 218 0.58 -14.64 3.58
N LYS A 219 0.72 -13.38 4.02
CA LYS A 219 1.21 -13.02 5.35
C LYS A 219 0.38 -13.68 6.44
N GLN A 220 -0.95 -13.68 6.30
CA GLN A 220 -1.83 -14.37 7.22
C GLN A 220 -1.63 -15.90 7.20
N ARG A 221 -1.60 -16.52 6.02
CA ARG A 221 -1.33 -17.97 5.88
C ARG A 221 0.03 -18.37 6.45
N PHE A 222 1.03 -17.51 6.33
CA PHE A 222 2.33 -17.71 6.94
C PHE A 222 2.26 -17.65 8.47
N ARG A 223 1.59 -16.63 9.04
CA ARG A 223 1.37 -16.56 10.50
C ARG A 223 0.67 -17.80 11.02
N ASP A 224 -0.38 -18.25 10.32
CA ASP A 224 -1.13 -19.45 10.69
C ASP A 224 -0.24 -20.71 10.64
N ARG A 225 0.59 -20.88 9.60
CA ARG A 225 1.54 -22.00 9.47
C ARG A 225 2.62 -22.01 10.56
N ILE A 226 3.20 -20.85 10.86
CA ILE A 226 4.21 -20.71 11.92
C ILE A 226 3.61 -21.02 13.30
N HIS A 227 2.37 -20.57 13.54
CA HIS A 227 1.62 -20.92 14.74
C HIS A 227 1.36 -22.42 14.84
N ASP A 228 0.95 -23.08 13.75
CA ASP A 228 0.72 -24.54 13.70
C ASP A 228 2.00 -25.36 13.94
N LEU A 229 3.17 -24.83 13.57
CA LEU A 229 4.48 -25.43 13.85
C LEU A 229 4.91 -25.29 15.32
N GLY A 230 4.17 -24.50 16.11
CA GLY A 230 4.38 -24.30 17.55
C GLY A 230 5.50 -23.31 17.88
N ALA A 231 5.81 -22.39 16.96
CA ALA A 231 6.64 -21.23 17.26
C ALA A 231 5.82 -20.19 18.04
N SER A 232 6.47 -19.46 18.95
CA SER A 232 5.83 -18.35 19.66
C SER A 232 5.51 -17.21 18.70
N GLU A 233 4.40 -16.48 18.94
CA GLU A 233 4.00 -15.29 18.19
C GLU A 233 5.11 -14.22 18.12
N ASP A 234 6.04 -14.23 19.08
CA ASP A 234 7.22 -13.35 19.15
C ASP A 234 8.35 -13.75 18.19
N PHE A 235 8.13 -14.64 17.22
CA PHE A 235 9.08 -14.85 16.13
C PHE A 235 9.02 -13.65 15.17
N GLU A 236 9.43 -12.50 15.68
CA GLU A 236 9.57 -11.26 14.93
C GLU A 236 10.79 -11.44 14.03
N TYR A 237 10.52 -11.64 12.75
CA TYR A 237 11.56 -11.73 11.73
C TYR A 237 12.28 -10.38 11.70
N GLN A 238 13.55 -10.33 12.09
CA GLN A 238 14.37 -9.15 11.83
C GLN A 238 14.51 -9.00 10.31
N ASP A 239 13.84 -8.00 9.75
CA ASP A 239 13.89 -7.59 8.34
C ASP A 239 15.30 -7.14 7.87
N GLU A 240 16.30 -7.17 8.75
CA GLU A 240 17.65 -6.62 8.53
C GLU A 240 18.44 -7.25 7.37
N ILE A 241 17.99 -8.35 6.76
CA ILE A 241 18.66 -9.00 5.61
C ILE A 241 17.95 -8.70 4.27
N ALA A 242 16.87 -7.91 4.25
CA ALA A 242 16.27 -7.45 2.99
C ALA A 242 17.20 -6.46 2.26
N ASP A 243 17.92 -5.64 3.02
CA ASP A 243 18.78 -4.57 2.47
C ASP A 243 20.08 -5.08 1.84
N GLU A 244 20.61 -6.22 2.29
CA GLU A 244 21.90 -6.75 1.78
C GLU A 244 21.76 -7.57 0.48
N GLU A 245 20.61 -8.17 0.23
CA GLU A 245 20.36 -8.94 -1.01
C GLU A 245 19.84 -8.08 -2.16
N LEU A 246 19.25 -6.90 -1.89
CA LEU A 246 18.87 -5.94 -2.93
C LEU A 246 20.07 -5.52 -3.80
N ASP A 247 21.27 -5.42 -3.22
CA ASP A 247 22.49 -5.08 -3.97
C ASP A 247 23.00 -6.19 -4.90
N GLN A 248 22.68 -7.46 -4.60
CA GLN A 248 23.21 -8.60 -5.36
C GLN A 248 22.52 -8.79 -6.72
N PHE A 249 21.34 -8.18 -6.92
CA PHE A 249 20.53 -8.34 -8.12
C PHE A 249 20.59 -7.16 -9.10
N GLY A 250 21.56 -6.26 -8.96
CA GLY A 250 21.80 -5.20 -9.93
C GLY A 250 20.81 -4.03 -9.86
N ILE A 251 19.93 -4.00 -8.84
CA ILE A 251 19.45 -2.73 -8.30
C ILE A 251 20.66 -2.15 -7.56
N LYS A 252 21.54 -1.48 -8.31
CA LYS A 252 22.64 -0.75 -7.69
C LYS A 252 22.01 0.40 -6.90
N HIS A 253 21.80 0.23 -5.60
CA HIS A 253 22.18 1.31 -4.72
C HIS A 253 23.68 1.44 -4.90
N ASP A 254 24.12 2.49 -5.59
CA ASP A 254 25.53 2.75 -5.78
C ASP A 254 26.15 3.01 -4.40
N LYS A 255 26.67 1.97 -3.76
CA LYS A 255 27.29 2.06 -2.43
C LYS A 255 28.63 2.82 -2.45
N ASN A 256 29.12 3.22 -3.64
CA ASN A 256 30.20 4.20 -3.78
C ASN A 256 29.69 5.64 -3.93
N GLN A 257 28.37 5.86 -3.98
CA GLN A 257 27.70 7.13 -3.69
C GLN A 257 27.14 7.16 -2.24
N LYS A 258 27.76 6.39 -1.32
CA LYS A 258 27.58 6.61 0.12
C LYS A 258 28.24 7.93 0.52
N GLY A 259 27.51 9.01 0.30
CA GLY A 259 27.88 10.36 0.71
C GLY A 259 27.02 11.46 0.10
N GLU A 260 26.38 11.24 -1.05
CA GLU A 260 25.65 12.32 -1.75
C GLU A 260 24.27 11.94 -2.31
N ALA A 261 23.99 10.66 -2.64
CA ALA A 261 22.73 10.33 -3.35
C ALA A 261 21.50 10.10 -2.45
N ILE A 262 21.66 9.57 -1.22
CA ILE A 262 20.53 9.45 -0.27
C ILE A 262 20.13 10.83 0.25
N ASP A 263 21.13 11.70 0.41
CA ASP A 263 20.95 13.10 0.77
C ASP A 263 20.15 13.87 -0.28
N GLU A 264 20.28 13.57 -1.58
CA GLU A 264 19.51 14.27 -2.63
C GLU A 264 18.03 13.93 -2.56
N ASP A 265 17.66 12.65 -2.44
CA ASP A 265 16.25 12.24 -2.35
C ASP A 265 15.61 12.69 -1.02
N GLU A 266 16.34 12.60 0.10
CA GLU A 266 15.84 13.08 1.39
C GLU A 266 15.70 14.61 1.39
N LYS A 267 16.69 15.36 0.87
CA LYS A 267 16.58 16.82 0.75
C LYS A 267 15.45 17.27 -0.17
N VAL A 268 15.17 16.52 -1.24
CA VAL A 268 14.00 16.79 -2.09
C VAL A 268 12.71 16.58 -1.30
N VAL A 269 12.59 15.46 -0.58
CA VAL A 269 11.43 15.20 0.28
C VAL A 269 11.29 16.25 1.39
N GLU A 270 12.40 16.67 2.01
CA GLU A 270 12.41 17.74 3.01
C GLU A 270 11.98 19.08 2.41
N ALA A 271 12.50 19.45 1.22
CA ALA A 271 12.12 20.69 0.54
C ALA A 271 10.63 20.69 0.17
N ASP A 272 10.12 19.56 -0.28
CA ASP A 272 8.72 19.34 -0.59
C ASP A 272 7.87 19.48 0.68
N LEU A 273 8.19 18.73 1.75
CA LEU A 273 7.50 18.85 3.03
C LEU A 273 7.53 20.27 3.57
N GLU A 274 8.63 21.00 3.40
CA GLU A 274 8.71 22.42 3.81
C GLU A 274 7.73 23.29 3.03
N ARG A 275 7.64 23.10 1.69
CA ARG A 275 6.66 23.81 0.86
C ARG A 275 5.24 23.49 1.30
N PHE A 276 4.94 22.21 1.55
CA PHE A 276 3.65 21.78 2.06
C PHE A 276 3.30 22.50 3.37
N TYR A 277 4.21 22.48 4.35
CA TYR A 277 3.96 23.09 5.66
C TYR A 277 3.92 24.61 5.61
N GLN A 278 4.70 25.26 4.75
CA GLN A 278 4.60 26.68 4.51
C GLN A 278 3.20 27.04 3.97
N LYS A 279 2.71 26.29 2.98
CA LYS A 279 1.35 26.46 2.45
C LYS A 279 0.28 26.15 3.50
N LEU A 280 0.52 25.18 4.38
CA LEU A 280 -0.36 24.87 5.53
C LEU A 280 -0.41 26.00 6.55
N LEU A 281 0.71 26.68 6.79
CA LEU A 281 0.78 27.82 7.71
C LEU A 281 0.11 29.07 7.13
N ASP A 282 0.28 29.32 5.84
CA ASP A 282 -0.26 30.48 5.13
C ASP A 282 -1.76 30.33 4.81
N THR A 283 -2.25 29.09 4.65
CA THR A 283 -3.65 28.81 4.37
C THR A 283 -4.53 29.10 5.59
N LYS A 284 -5.54 29.96 5.38
CA LYS A 284 -6.62 30.19 6.36
C LYS A 284 -7.72 29.16 6.16
N PHE A 285 -7.66 28.09 6.94
CA PHE A 285 -8.67 27.05 6.95
C PHE A 285 -10.02 27.58 7.44
N ALA A 286 -11.04 27.47 6.61
CA ALA A 286 -12.41 27.65 7.06
C ALA A 286 -12.82 26.42 7.87
N ASN A 287 -13.20 26.62 9.13
CA ASN A 287 -13.74 25.54 9.95
C ASN A 287 -15.22 25.36 9.60
N VAL A 288 -15.50 24.39 8.73
CA VAL A 288 -16.83 24.11 8.21
C VAL A 288 -17.29 22.75 8.71
N MET A 289 -18.58 22.60 9.02
CA MET A 289 -19.12 21.32 9.46
C MET A 289 -19.06 20.27 8.32
N PRO A 290 -18.83 18.98 8.60
CA PRO A 290 -18.74 17.93 7.58
C PRO A 290 -19.98 17.83 6.67
N GLU A 291 -21.16 18.16 7.20
CA GLU A 291 -22.40 18.18 6.42
C GLU A 291 -22.35 19.20 5.29
N ILE A 292 -21.73 20.36 5.52
CA ILE A 292 -21.59 21.42 4.53
C ILE A 292 -20.56 21.03 3.47
N VAL A 293 -19.46 20.38 3.87
CA VAL A 293 -18.48 19.83 2.92
C VAL A 293 -19.15 18.83 1.97
N ASN A 294 -19.98 17.92 2.50
CA ASN A 294 -20.76 17.00 1.68
C ASN A 294 -21.76 17.71 0.76
N GLU A 295 -22.32 18.86 1.17
CA GLU A 295 -23.15 19.69 0.29
C GLU A 295 -22.32 20.32 -0.83
N TRP A 296 -21.15 20.87 -0.52
CA TRP A 296 -20.23 21.43 -1.51
C TRP A 296 -19.77 20.38 -2.53
N GLU A 297 -19.46 19.15 -2.11
CA GLU A 297 -19.13 18.07 -3.03
C GLU A 297 -20.26 17.74 -4.00
N LYS A 298 -21.52 17.72 -3.52
CA LYS A 298 -22.70 17.55 -4.40
C LYS A 298 -22.83 18.71 -5.38
N HIS A 299 -22.52 19.93 -4.94
CA HIS A 299 -22.51 21.09 -5.81
C HIS A 299 -21.38 21.02 -6.84
N LEU A 300 -20.19 20.54 -6.46
CA LEU A 300 -19.07 20.30 -7.37
C LEU A 300 -19.45 19.26 -8.43
N SER A 301 -20.05 18.13 -8.05
CA SER A 301 -20.53 17.14 -9.04
C SER A 301 -21.52 17.75 -10.03
N LYS A 302 -22.46 18.58 -9.55
CA LYS A 302 -23.41 19.28 -10.43
C LYS A 302 -22.72 20.27 -11.37
N VAL A 303 -21.67 20.95 -10.91
CA VAL A 303 -20.87 21.86 -11.74
C VAL A 303 -20.13 21.07 -12.82
N ILE A 304 -19.52 19.94 -12.47
CA ILE A 304 -18.87 19.03 -13.44
C ILE A 304 -19.89 18.55 -14.47
N ASP A 305 -21.03 18.03 -14.05
CA ASP A 305 -22.11 17.56 -14.94
C ASP A 305 -22.58 18.66 -15.91
N THR A 306 -22.58 19.92 -15.45
CA THR A 306 -22.96 21.07 -16.29
C THR A 306 -21.88 21.37 -17.33
N LEU A 307 -20.61 21.34 -16.93
CA LEU A 307 -19.47 21.59 -17.81
C LEU A 307 -19.23 20.47 -18.83
N GLU A 308 -19.53 19.22 -18.48
CA GLU A 308 -19.41 18.06 -19.38
C GLU A 308 -20.57 17.94 -20.37
N ASN A 309 -21.66 18.71 -20.19
CA ASN A 309 -22.80 18.66 -21.08
C ASN A 309 -22.55 19.48 -22.36
N ASP A 310 -21.87 18.87 -23.33
CA ASP A 310 -21.57 19.43 -24.66
C ASP A 310 -22.80 19.96 -25.43
N SER A 311 -24.02 19.58 -25.02
CA SER A 311 -25.26 20.02 -25.67
C SER A 311 -25.79 21.37 -25.19
N GLN A 312 -25.25 21.92 -24.11
CA GLN A 312 -25.64 23.22 -23.56
C GLN A 312 -24.44 24.18 -23.52
N GLU A 313 -24.60 25.36 -24.10
CA GLU A 313 -23.64 26.44 -23.95
C GLU A 313 -23.62 26.87 -22.48
N THR A 314 -22.57 26.47 -21.76
CA THR A 314 -22.47 26.73 -20.32
C THR A 314 -22.04 28.18 -20.09
N ASP A 315 -22.90 28.95 -19.42
CA ASP A 315 -22.58 30.31 -18.97
C ASP A 315 -21.62 30.25 -17.78
N LEU A 316 -20.32 30.36 -18.05
CA LEU A 316 -19.25 30.34 -17.05
C LEU A 316 -19.46 31.41 -15.97
N LYS A 317 -20.00 32.59 -16.30
CA LYS A 317 -20.23 33.65 -15.30
C LYS A 317 -21.36 33.31 -14.34
N ALA A 318 -22.41 32.65 -14.84
CA ALA A 318 -23.49 32.15 -13.99
C ALA A 318 -22.97 31.07 -13.04
N LEU A 319 -22.05 30.21 -13.52
CA LEU A 319 -21.45 29.14 -12.76
C LEU A 319 -20.46 29.66 -11.69
N GLU A 320 -19.62 30.65 -12.03
CA GLU A 320 -18.77 31.39 -11.09
C GLU A 320 -19.61 32.01 -9.97
N LYS A 321 -20.69 32.71 -10.33
CA LYS A 321 -21.59 33.33 -9.35
C LYS A 321 -22.23 32.29 -8.45
N TYR A 322 -22.66 31.17 -9.02
CA TYR A 322 -23.25 30.06 -8.27
C TYR A 322 -22.28 29.48 -7.23
N VAL A 323 -21.06 29.15 -7.65
CA VAL A 323 -20.01 28.65 -6.75
C VAL A 323 -19.71 29.65 -5.64
N GLN A 324 -19.57 30.93 -6.00
CA GLN A 324 -19.31 31.99 -5.03
C GLN A 324 -20.44 32.13 -4.00
N GLU A 325 -21.70 32.02 -4.42
CA GLU A 325 -22.87 32.04 -3.53
C GLU A 325 -22.87 30.85 -2.56
N GLN A 326 -22.51 29.64 -3.04
CA GLN A 326 -22.41 28.46 -2.16
C GLN A 326 -21.30 28.59 -1.11
N LEU A 327 -20.15 29.16 -1.50
CA LEU A 327 -19.04 29.40 -0.56
C LEU A 327 -19.41 30.47 0.48
N LEU A 328 -19.92 31.62 0.03
CA LEU A 328 -20.27 32.74 0.91
C LEU A 328 -21.43 32.43 1.87
N ALA A 329 -22.30 31.47 1.54
CA ALA A 329 -23.39 31.04 2.41
C ALA A 329 -22.89 30.49 3.76
N TYR A 330 -21.72 29.86 3.76
CA TYR A 330 -21.16 29.19 4.94
C TYR A 330 -19.84 29.80 5.41
N VAL A 331 -19.10 30.47 4.51
CA VAL A 331 -17.84 31.15 4.80
C VAL A 331 -17.93 32.59 4.29
N PRO A 332 -18.48 33.53 5.09
CA PRO A 332 -18.72 34.90 4.66
C PRO A 332 -17.47 35.66 4.20
N ASP A 333 -16.31 35.29 4.74
CA ASP A 333 -15.01 35.89 4.43
C ASP A 333 -14.24 35.10 3.35
N ALA A 334 -14.90 34.19 2.62
CA ALA A 334 -14.26 33.43 1.56
C ALA A 334 -13.76 34.38 0.45
N ARG A 335 -12.52 34.17 0.01
CA ARG A 335 -11.94 34.91 -1.11
C ARG A 335 -12.80 34.66 -2.36
N PRO A 336 -13.07 35.68 -3.20
CA PRO A 336 -13.69 35.45 -4.49
C PRO A 336 -12.77 34.69 -5.45
N PHE A 337 -13.38 33.96 -6.37
CA PHE A 337 -12.69 33.40 -7.55
C PHE A 337 -12.02 34.52 -8.35
N ASP A 338 -10.75 34.33 -8.69
CA ASP A 338 -9.97 35.22 -9.55
C ASP A 338 -9.43 34.40 -10.73
N PRO A 339 -9.96 34.60 -11.95
CA PRO A 339 -9.52 33.86 -13.15
C PRO A 339 -8.03 33.99 -13.44
N LYS A 340 -7.37 35.05 -12.96
CA LYS A 340 -5.93 35.24 -13.15
C LYS A 340 -5.08 34.34 -12.24
N LYS A 341 -5.63 33.97 -11.08
CA LYS A 341 -4.91 33.20 -10.05
C LYS A 341 -5.36 31.75 -10.01
N ASP A 342 -6.65 31.51 -10.20
CA ASP A 342 -7.27 30.25 -9.84
C ASP A 342 -7.44 29.27 -11.03
N ARG A 343 -6.97 29.63 -12.24
CA ARG A 343 -7.02 28.90 -13.53
C ARG A 343 -8.42 28.44 -14.01
N SER A 344 -9.17 27.77 -13.15
CA SER A 344 -10.48 27.17 -13.39
C SER A 344 -11.37 27.32 -12.15
N ILE A 345 -12.66 27.54 -12.37
CA ILE A 345 -13.64 27.61 -11.28
C ILE A 345 -13.81 26.26 -10.57
N LEU A 346 -13.57 25.14 -11.29
CA LEU A 346 -13.58 23.80 -10.71
C LEU A 346 -12.45 23.65 -9.71
N ASP A 347 -11.22 23.88 -10.16
CA ASP A 347 -10.01 23.78 -9.33
C ASP A 347 -10.11 24.68 -8.10
N PHE A 348 -10.64 25.90 -8.27
CA PHE A 348 -10.91 26.80 -7.16
C PHE A 348 -11.88 26.21 -6.14
N PHE A 349 -12.99 25.64 -6.59
CA PHE A 349 -14.03 25.13 -5.70
C PHE A 349 -13.57 23.83 -4.99
N GLU A 350 -12.91 22.96 -5.74
CA GLU A 350 -12.29 21.73 -5.24
C GLU A 350 -11.22 22.04 -4.18
N ALA A 351 -10.34 23.01 -4.43
CA ALA A 351 -9.37 23.47 -3.44
C ALA A 351 -10.03 23.93 -2.13
N ARG A 352 -11.18 24.63 -2.19
CA ARG A 352 -11.92 25.05 -0.99
C ARG A 352 -12.54 23.89 -0.22
N ILE A 353 -13.02 22.87 -0.93
CA ILE A 353 -13.51 21.63 -0.32
C ILE A 353 -12.36 20.92 0.40
N TYR A 354 -11.19 20.82 -0.23
CA TYR A 354 -10.01 20.19 0.37
C TYR A 354 -9.48 20.94 1.58
N GLU A 355 -9.41 22.27 1.51
CA GLU A 355 -9.11 23.09 2.69
C GLU A 355 -10.11 22.81 3.82
N ALA A 356 -11.42 22.76 3.55
CA ALA A 356 -12.42 22.50 4.57
C ALA A 356 -12.28 21.10 5.21
N LYS A 357 -11.98 20.07 4.41
CA LYS A 357 -11.69 18.71 4.89
C LYS A 357 -10.41 18.61 5.73
N LEU A 358 -9.41 19.40 5.39
CA LEU A 358 -8.15 19.48 6.14
C LEU A 358 -8.27 20.22 7.46
N ALA A 359 -9.23 21.15 7.58
CA ALA A 359 -9.35 22.03 8.75
C ALA A 359 -9.34 21.29 10.11
N PRO A 360 -10.05 20.15 10.28
CA PRO A 360 -10.01 19.37 11.53
C PRO A 360 -8.65 18.75 11.84
N HIS A 361 -7.87 18.43 10.81
CA HIS A 361 -6.56 17.77 10.92
C HIS A 361 -5.39 18.73 11.05
N ARG A 362 -5.63 20.05 10.91
CA ARG A 362 -4.59 21.09 10.93
C ARG A 362 -3.65 20.97 12.12
N GLN A 363 -4.17 20.79 13.34
CA GLN A 363 -3.33 20.70 14.53
C GLN A 363 -2.45 19.45 14.48
N ASN A 364 -3.00 18.30 14.09
CA ASN A 364 -2.25 17.05 13.94
C ASN A 364 -1.11 17.21 12.93
N LEU A 365 -1.38 17.84 11.78
CA LEU A 365 -0.36 18.14 10.77
C LEU A 365 0.75 19.07 11.32
N LEU A 366 0.39 20.10 12.09
CA LEU A 366 1.36 20.98 12.74
C LEU A 366 2.18 20.27 13.83
N ASP A 367 1.58 19.32 14.54
CA ASP A 367 2.28 18.51 15.52
C ASP A 367 3.30 17.58 14.83
N MET A 368 2.95 17.02 13.66
CA MET A 368 3.89 16.26 12.81
C MET A 368 5.05 17.13 12.33
N HIS A 369 4.78 18.36 11.87
CA HIS A 369 5.82 19.31 11.49
C HIS A 369 6.76 19.62 12.66
N THR A 370 6.20 19.83 13.85
CA THR A 370 6.99 20.08 15.06
C THR A 370 7.83 18.86 15.43
N GLY A 371 7.26 17.65 15.33
CA GLY A 371 7.98 16.39 15.52
C GLY A 371 9.15 16.25 14.55
N TRP A 372 8.92 16.54 13.28
CA TRP A 372 9.96 16.54 12.25
C TRP A 372 11.08 17.54 12.55
N LYS A 373 10.74 18.81 12.80
CA LYS A 373 11.73 19.86 13.12
C LYS A 373 12.51 19.58 14.39
N SER A 374 11.95 18.82 15.33
CA SER A 374 12.63 18.38 16.55
C SER A 374 13.50 17.12 16.36
N GLY A 375 13.42 16.47 15.19
CA GLY A 375 14.09 15.21 14.90
C GLY A 375 13.41 13.98 15.52
N SER A 376 12.21 14.12 16.09
CA SER A 376 11.46 13.00 16.67
C SER A 376 10.75 12.15 15.63
N LEU A 377 10.52 12.69 14.43
CA LEU A 377 9.95 12.01 13.27
C LEU A 377 10.88 12.20 12.07
N SER A 378 11.09 11.14 11.28
CA SER A 378 11.81 11.26 10.01
C SER A 378 10.92 11.88 8.92
N PRO A 379 11.51 12.50 7.87
CA PRO A 379 10.75 13.05 6.74
C PRO A 379 9.76 12.03 6.14
N TYR A 380 10.19 10.77 5.98
CA TYR A 380 9.34 9.71 5.45
C TYR A 380 8.17 9.32 6.37
N GLN A 381 8.38 9.35 7.69
CA GLN A 381 7.27 9.12 8.63
C GLN A 381 6.24 10.24 8.56
N VAL A 382 6.70 11.48 8.39
CA VAL A 382 5.83 12.65 8.23
C VAL A 382 5.03 12.51 6.93
N LEU A 383 5.71 12.20 5.82
CA LEU A 383 5.08 11.96 4.53
C LEU A 383 4.02 10.86 4.59
N ALA A 384 4.35 9.70 5.15
CA ALA A 384 3.41 8.58 5.30
C ALA A 384 2.19 8.93 6.18
N ASN A 385 2.39 9.75 7.22
CA ASN A 385 1.29 10.21 8.05
C ASN A 385 0.41 11.25 7.33
N ILE A 386 1.00 12.12 6.50
CA ILE A 386 0.24 13.02 5.62
C ILE A 386 -0.57 12.20 4.60
N GLU A 387 0.03 11.19 3.96
CA GLU A 387 -0.67 10.27 3.05
C GLU A 387 -1.84 9.57 3.72
N LYS A 388 -1.65 9.15 4.99
CA LYS A 388 -2.72 8.54 5.76
C LYS A 388 -3.90 9.50 5.98
N VAL A 389 -3.63 10.74 6.40
CA VAL A 389 -4.67 11.77 6.52
C VAL A 389 -5.35 12.04 5.17
N ALA A 390 -4.57 12.03 4.08
CA ALA A 390 -5.09 12.18 2.73
C ALA A 390 -6.06 11.04 2.38
N ASN A 391 -5.67 9.79 2.63
CA ASN A 391 -6.47 8.61 2.36
C ASN A 391 -7.75 8.57 3.21
N ASP A 392 -7.65 8.91 4.49
CA ASP A 392 -8.79 8.92 5.42
C ASP A 392 -9.87 9.92 4.98
N GLU A 393 -9.48 11.05 4.39
CA GLU A 393 -10.38 12.11 3.91
C GLU A 393 -10.66 12.06 2.39
N ASN A 394 -10.11 11.06 1.70
CA ASN A 394 -10.13 10.91 0.24
C ASN A 394 -9.65 12.18 -0.49
N LEU A 395 -8.44 12.63 -0.15
CA LEU A 395 -7.76 13.82 -0.68
C LEU A 395 -6.49 13.44 -1.44
N TYR A 396 -6.12 14.23 -2.45
CA TYR A 396 -4.85 14.11 -3.17
C TYR A 396 -3.81 15.15 -2.68
N LEU A 397 -3.59 15.20 -1.35
CA LEU A 397 -2.86 16.29 -0.67
C LEU A 397 -1.43 16.55 -1.16
N ILE A 398 -0.66 15.48 -1.29
CA ILE A 398 0.77 15.54 -1.61
C ILE A 398 0.96 16.06 -3.04
N TYR A 399 0.16 15.58 -3.99
CA TYR A 399 0.30 15.98 -5.39
C TYR A 399 -0.17 17.40 -5.68
N GLU A 400 -1.17 17.91 -4.96
CA GLU A 400 -1.71 19.26 -5.20
C GLU A 400 -0.98 20.38 -4.47
N TRP A 401 -0.36 20.07 -3.32
CA TRP A 401 0.29 21.07 -2.49
C TRP A 401 1.81 21.09 -2.66
N LEU A 402 2.43 19.97 -3.06
CA LEU A 402 3.88 19.90 -3.34
C LEU A 402 4.27 20.32 -4.74
N ASN A 403 3.53 19.84 -5.75
CA ASN A 403 3.88 20.14 -7.14
C ASN A 403 3.69 21.61 -7.51
N GLY A 404 3.01 22.39 -6.65
CA GLY A 404 2.63 23.74 -6.97
C GLY A 404 1.70 23.77 -8.19
N PHE A 405 0.53 24.36 -8.00
CA PHE A 405 0.21 25.43 -8.94
C PHE A 405 1.26 26.51 -8.67
N ASP A 406 2.49 26.32 -9.19
CA ASP A 406 3.51 27.35 -9.07
C ASP A 406 2.88 28.64 -9.61
N ASP A 407 2.94 29.69 -8.81
CA ASP A 407 2.65 31.04 -9.26
C ASP A 407 3.58 31.27 -10.48
N GLU A 408 3.05 31.09 -11.69
CA GLU A 408 3.73 31.41 -12.96
C GLU A 408 4.19 32.88 -13.03
N GLU A 409 3.95 33.68 -11.99
CA GLU A 409 4.50 35.01 -11.82
C GLU A 409 6.03 35.08 -11.97
N GLU A 410 6.80 34.02 -11.68
CA GLU A 410 8.24 34.05 -11.98
C GLU A 410 8.57 33.79 -13.45
N PHE A 411 7.76 33.00 -14.17
CA PHE A 411 7.99 32.75 -15.60
C PHE A 411 7.60 33.93 -16.49
N TYR A 412 6.62 34.75 -16.08
CA TYR A 412 6.20 35.95 -16.80
C TYR A 412 6.90 37.25 -16.38
N LYS A 413 7.78 37.23 -15.36
CA LYS A 413 8.58 38.43 -15.02
C LYS A 413 9.85 38.57 -15.86
N GLU A 414 10.25 37.53 -16.60
CA GLU A 414 11.43 37.54 -17.48
C GLU A 414 11.12 37.47 -18.99
N SER A 415 9.85 37.55 -19.40
CA SER A 415 9.43 37.69 -20.81
C SER A 415 8.58 38.94 -21.02
#